data_AF-G7Q472-F1
#
_entry.id   AF-G7Q472-F1
#
_cell.length_a   1.000
_cell.length_b   1.000
_cell.length_c   1.000
_cell.angle_alpha   90.00
_cell.angle_beta   90.00
_cell.angle_gamma   90.00
#
_symmetry.space_group_name_H-M   'P 1'
#
loop_
_entity.id
_entity.type
_entity.pdbx_description
1 polymer ?
#
loop_
_entity_poly.entity_id
_entity_poly.type
_entity_poly.pdbx_seq_one_letter_code
_entity_poly.pdbx_strand_id
1 'polypeptide(L)' 'MLHGETVHSPLPQDLPWWQPDHFVFFSVLYLVLFIIASGMGYCVVKAFLDTRKAEAHGHH' A
#
# COMPACT_ATOMS: atom_id res chain seq x y z
N MET A 1 -25.11 -23.62 15.11
CA MET A 1 -23.67 -23.66 14.76
C MET A 1 -22.98 -24.31 15.95
N LEU A 2 -22.49 -25.54 15.79
CA LEU A 2 -21.80 -26.25 16.87
C LEU A 2 -20.52 -25.50 17.26
N HIS A 3 -20.20 -25.48 18.55
CA HIS A 3 -18.94 -24.98 19.09
C HIS A 3 -17.79 -25.84 18.54
N GLY A 4 -17.16 -25.38 17.46
CA GLY A 4 -16.16 -26.15 16.69
C GLY A 4 -16.27 -25.97 15.17
N GLU A 5 -17.37 -25.42 14.68
CA GLU A 5 -17.49 -24.94 13.30
C GLU A 5 -16.79 -23.56 13.22
N THR A 6 -15.47 -23.53 13.02
CA THR A 6 -14.82 -22.29 12.61
C THR A 6 -15.30 -22.01 11.19
N VAL A 7 -16.33 -21.19 11.07
CA VAL A 7 -16.53 -20.40 9.85
C VAL A 7 -15.28 -19.54 9.76
N HIS A 8 -14.25 -20.07 9.12
CA HIS A 8 -13.00 -19.37 8.87
C HIS A 8 -13.33 -18.30 7.83
N SER A 9 -13.91 -17.21 8.33
CA SER A 9 -14.20 -16.02 7.57
C SER A 9 -12.88 -15.55 6.97
N PRO A 10 -12.73 -15.48 5.63
CA PRO A 10 -11.53 -14.93 5.00
C PRO A 10 -11.49 -13.40 5.12
N LEU A 11 -12.37 -12.81 5.93
CA LEU A 11 -12.40 -11.37 6.14
C LEU A 11 -11.15 -10.94 6.93
N PRO A 12 -10.47 -9.87 6.51
CA PRO A 12 -9.20 -9.44 7.12
C PRO A 12 -9.28 -9.15 8.64
N GLN A 13 -10.47 -8.87 9.15
CA GLN A 13 -10.73 -8.60 10.57
C GLN A 13 -10.67 -9.85 11.46
N ASP A 14 -10.95 -11.04 10.91
CA ASP A 14 -11.01 -12.30 11.66
C ASP A 14 -9.66 -13.04 11.64
N LEU A 15 -8.67 -12.49 10.93
CA LEU A 15 -7.38 -13.12 10.72
C LEU A 15 -6.42 -12.77 11.87
N PRO A 16 -5.77 -13.73 12.55
CA PRO A 16 -4.82 -13.43 13.62
C PRO A 16 -3.52 -12.82 13.05
N TRP A 17 -3.35 -11.52 13.23
CA TRP A 17 -2.24 -10.72 12.67
C TRP A 17 -0.86 -11.11 13.22
N TRP A 18 -0.84 -11.66 14.44
CA TRP A 18 0.38 -12.07 15.15
C TRP A 18 0.75 -13.54 14.90
N GLN A 19 0.01 -14.24 14.04
CA GLN A 19 0.45 -15.54 13.56
C GLN A 19 1.72 -15.37 12.70
N PRO A 20 2.77 -16.18 12.91
CA PRO A 20 4.04 -16.02 12.23
C PRO A 20 3.93 -16.02 10.70
N ASP A 21 3.08 -16.88 10.15
CA ASP A 21 2.85 -17.01 8.70
C ASP A 21 2.25 -15.73 8.09
N HIS A 22 1.19 -15.20 8.71
CA HIS A 22 0.56 -13.94 8.31
C HIS A 22 1.53 -12.76 8.43
N PHE A 23 2.29 -12.68 9.52
CA PHE A 23 3.26 -11.62 9.72
C PHE A 23 4.30 -11.58 8.59
N VAL A 24 4.83 -12.74 8.18
CA VAL A 24 5.80 -12.81 7.07
C VAL A 24 5.16 -12.45 5.74
N PHE A 25 3.99 -13.01 5.42
CA PHE A 25 3.31 -12.72 4.16
C PHE A 25 2.93 -11.23 4.02
N PHE A 26 2.27 -10.66 5.03
CA PHE A 26 1.80 -9.28 4.97
C PHE A 26 2.94 -8.26 5.07
N SER A 27 4.01 -8.54 5.82
CA SER A 27 5.16 -7.63 5.90
C SER A 27 5.86 -7.49 4.54
N VAL A 28 6.10 -8.59 3.84
CA VAL A 28 6.68 -8.58 2.49
C VAL A 28 5.74 -7.88 1.51
N LEU A 29 4.44 -8.21 1.56
CA LEU A 29 3.42 -7.57 0.72
C LEU A 29 3.43 -6.04 0.89
N TYR A 30 3.37 -5.56 2.13
CA TYR A 30 3.35 -4.12 2.41
C TYR A 30 4.66 -3.44 2.05
N LEU A 31 5.80 -4.12 2.22
CA LEU A 31 7.10 -3.59 1.80
C LEU A 31 7.14 -3.39 0.27
N VAL A 32 6.69 -4.37 -0.50
CA VAL A 32 6.63 -4.26 -1.98
C VAL A 32 5.67 -3.15 -2.40
N LEU A 33 4.48 -3.10 -1.80
CA LEU A 33 3.51 -2.03 -2.08
C LEU A 33 4.08 -0.65 -1.73
N PHE A 34 4.82 -0.53 -0.63
CA PHE A 34 5.47 0.72 -0.25
C PHE A 34 6.55 1.15 -1.25
N ILE A 35 7.36 0.23 -1.76
CA ILE A 35 8.38 0.52 -2.78
C ILE A 35 7.71 1.01 -4.07
N ILE A 36 6.66 0.32 -4.53
CA ILE A 36 5.94 0.70 -5.74
C ILE A 36 5.25 2.06 -5.55
N ALA A 37 4.55 2.25 -4.43
CA ALA A 37 3.85 3.49 -4.12
C ALA A 37 4.80 4.68 -3.97
N SER A 38 5.97 4.48 -3.35
CA SER A 38 6.98 5.55 -3.22
C SER A 38 7.58 5.92 -4.58
N GLY A 39 7.92 4.94 -5.43
CA GLY A 39 8.42 5.20 -6.78
C GLY A 39 7.40 5.94 -7.65
N MET A 40 6.15 5.48 -7.65
CA MET A 40 5.05 6.14 -8.38
C MET A 40 4.76 7.53 -7.81
N GLY A 41 4.71 7.67 -6.48
CA GLY A 41 4.49 8.94 -5.80
C GLY A 41 5.57 9.97 -6.13
N TYR A 42 6.84 9.56 -6.18
CA TYR A 42 7.94 10.43 -6.62
C TYR A 42 7.74 10.95 -8.05
N CYS A 43 7.36 10.07 -8.98
CA CYS A 43 7.09 10.46 -10.37
C CYS A 43 5.94 11.47 -10.47
N VAL A 44 4.84 11.24 -9.73
CA VAL A 44 3.69 12.15 -9.71
C VAL A 44 4.07 13.51 -9.13
N VAL A 45 4.77 13.54 -8.00
CA VAL A 45 5.21 14.79 -7.37
C VAL A 45 6.18 15.54 -8.29
N LYS A 46 7.13 14.85 -8.90
CA LYS A 46 8.08 15.47 -9.83
C LYS A 46 7.38 16.07 -11.04
N ALA A 47 6.48 15.32 -11.67
CA ALA A 47 5.70 15.81 -12.80
C ALA A 47 4.90 17.07 -12.43
N PHE A 48 4.24 17.07 -11.26
CA PHE A 48 3.50 18.23 -10.78
C PHE A 48 4.40 19.46 -10.54
N LEU A 49 5.57 19.28 -9.94
CA LEU A 49 6.53 20.35 -9.74
C LEU A 49 7.09 20.89 -11.06
N ASP A 50 7.38 20.01 -12.02
CA ASP A 50 7.90 20.40 -13.33
C ASP A 50 6.85 21.18 -14.13
N THR A 51 5.57 20.77 -14.09
CA THR A 51 4.46 21.54 -14.69
C THR A 51 4.34 22.94 -14.09
N ARG A 52 4.40 23.06 -12.75
CA ARG A 52 4.31 24.37 -12.08
C ARG A 52 5.50 25.28 -12.40
N LYS A 53 6.71 24.72 -12.52
CA LYS A 53 7.89 25.48 -12.92
C LYS A 53 7.81 25.94 -14.38
N ALA A 54 7.30 25.11 -15.28
CA ALA A 54 7.10 25.47 -16.68
C ALA A 54 6.12 26.64 -16.84
N GLU A 55 5.03 26.67 -16.06
CA GLU A 55 4.09 27.79 -16.02
C GLU A 55 4.76 29.09 -15.55
N ALA A 56 5.59 29.03 -14.50
CA ALA A 56 6.30 30.19 -13.97
C ALA A 56 7.35 30.78 -14.94
N HIS A 57 7.92 29.97 -15.83
CA HIS A 57 8.91 30.41 -16.83
C HIS A 57 8.31 30.85 -18.18
N GLY A 58 7.00 30.68 -18.40
CA GLY A 58 6.30 31.05 -19.65
C GLY A 58 5.82 32.50 -19.73
N HIS A 59 6.16 33.35 -18.76
CA HIS A 59 5.73 34.76 -18.67
C HIS A 59 6.75 35.76 -19.24
N HIS A 60 7.44 35.40 -20.33
CA HIS A 60 8.28 36.31 -21.11
C HIS A 60 7.96 36.19 -22.60
#